data_AF-A0A3N1ILR6-F1
#
_entry.id   AF-A0A3N1ILR6-F1
#
_cell.length_a   1.000
_cell.length_b   1.000
_cell.length_c   1.000
_cell.angle_alpha   90.00
_cell.angle_beta   90.00
_cell.angle_gamma   90.00
#
_symmetry.space_group_name_H-M   'P 1'
#
loop_
_entity.id
_entity.type
_entity.pdbx_description
1 polymer ?
#
loop_
_entity_poly.entity_id
_entity_poly.type
_entity_poly.pdbx_seq_one_letter_code
_entity_poly.pdbx_strand_id
1 'polypeptide(L)'
;MPGDRRVVTVQRVSDSSRDTAQGAGWGAAERGAYQQLMPDHVEKLSWLNPRILWAARNGVLASWFGDPTGRTRGRWVARRKAAGAPADKVIRREVPERFSFMVLGDTGEGDASQYAVVPGFLKVGQDTEFAVIASDVIYPVGAAGDYGDKFFRPYQDYPAPMYAVPGNHDWYEDLGAFMRVFCADTPPPVPEPRPRPLGRAWWRELLWHRPGPTDEQRLAAARALRPAPAQQAEQPGPYWAIDAGPVRIVGIDTGLLGTIDAEQGAWLREVSRGPKPKILITGSPLYVDGEHHPCAIEGGGFVDDIVRDPEHHYVAAIGGDIHNYQRYPVDVAGRTVQYVVAGGGGAFMHATHTIPRVSVAGVTEREFRCYPLRGDSLSFYSRLYGRRMRLRRFFTLTEDEATAVVAERLGIEPGRAPGAGARITRRTRLVAGLLGTGSRPERRRRFRLPVRKIYTQLFSPSSTTYSPPFFKCFLRLDVSADAARLRCFAATGNRAQELDPPVEDEVTIPLD
;
A
#
# COMPACT_ATOMS: atom_id res chain seq x y z
N MET A 1 55.39 -17.71 -8.85
CA MET A 1 53.97 -17.45 -9.10
C MET A 1 53.26 -17.29 -7.75
N PRO A 2 53.05 -16.07 -7.25
CA PRO A 2 52.28 -15.85 -6.03
C PRO A 2 50.78 -15.94 -6.37
N GLY A 3 50.06 -16.76 -5.60
CA GLY A 3 48.64 -17.04 -5.79
C GLY A 3 47.76 -15.81 -5.56
N ASP A 4 46.85 -15.61 -6.50
CA ASP A 4 45.86 -14.56 -6.57
C ASP A 4 44.81 -14.74 -5.45
N ARG A 5 44.93 -13.95 -4.37
CA ARG A 5 43.89 -13.87 -3.33
C ARG A 5 42.74 -13.05 -3.90
N ARG A 6 41.71 -13.73 -4.40
CA ARG A 6 40.41 -13.10 -4.68
C ARG A 6 39.92 -12.40 -3.42
N VAL A 7 39.97 -11.07 -3.45
CA VAL A 7 39.27 -10.22 -2.50
C VAL A 7 37.79 -10.51 -2.68
N VAL A 8 37.22 -11.26 -1.75
CA VAL A 8 35.76 -11.34 -1.61
C VAL A 8 35.34 -9.95 -1.17
N THR A 9 34.88 -9.14 -2.12
CA THR A 9 34.21 -7.87 -1.83
C THR A 9 32.96 -8.24 -1.04
N VAL A 10 33.01 -8.12 0.28
CA VAL A 10 31.83 -8.19 1.13
C VAL A 10 30.92 -7.07 0.63
N GLN A 11 29.86 -7.44 -0.07
CA GLN A 11 28.81 -6.50 -0.46
C GLN A 11 28.32 -5.86 0.85
N ARG A 12 28.68 -4.59 1.08
CA ARG A 12 28.20 -3.83 2.22
C ARG A 12 26.69 -3.74 2.05
N VAL A 13 25.94 -4.39 2.93
CA VAL A 13 24.49 -4.19 3.01
C VAL A 13 24.30 -2.74 3.46
N SER A 14 23.52 -1.95 2.70
CA SER A 14 23.10 -0.60 3.10
C SER A 14 22.48 -0.63 4.50
N ASP A 15 22.95 0.24 5.39
CA ASP A 15 22.39 0.38 6.73
C ASP A 15 20.89 0.73 6.64
N SER A 16 20.05 0.01 7.39
CA SER A 16 18.61 0.25 7.45
C SER A 16 18.25 1.35 8.45
N SER A 17 16.97 1.73 8.51
CA SER A 17 16.48 2.62 9.57
C SER A 17 16.66 2.07 10.99
N ARG A 18 16.85 0.75 11.14
CA ARG A 18 17.10 0.12 12.44
C ARG A 18 18.53 0.32 12.92
N ASP A 19 19.46 0.46 11.99
CA ASP A 19 20.88 0.56 12.28
C ASP A 19 21.28 2.02 12.55
N THR A 20 20.86 2.94 11.67
CA THR A 20 21.27 4.34 11.75
C THR A 20 20.17 5.31 11.31
N ALA A 21 20.29 6.58 11.73
CA ALA A 21 19.42 7.65 11.25
C ALA A 21 19.63 7.91 9.74
N GLN A 22 20.87 7.75 9.27
CA GLN A 22 21.25 7.87 7.86
C GLN A 22 20.60 6.77 7.01
N GLY A 23 20.50 5.54 7.52
CA GLY A 23 19.76 4.46 6.89
C GLY A 23 18.27 4.79 6.71
N ALA A 24 17.67 5.47 7.70
CA ALA A 24 16.31 6.03 7.60
C ALA A 24 16.20 7.23 6.61
N GLY A 25 17.33 7.69 6.06
CA GLY A 25 17.42 8.80 5.13
C GLY A 25 17.55 10.18 5.78
N TRP A 26 17.82 10.26 7.08
CA TRP A 26 18.13 11.51 7.75
C TRP A 26 19.58 11.97 7.50
N GLY A 27 19.81 13.27 7.70
CA GLY A 27 21.13 13.89 7.50
C GLY A 27 21.22 14.65 6.18
N ALA A 28 22.43 15.12 5.86
CA ALA A 28 22.74 15.69 4.55
C ALA A 28 22.95 14.55 3.56
N ALA A 29 22.17 14.53 2.48
CA ALA A 29 22.27 13.52 1.44
C ALA A 29 22.00 14.16 0.07
N GLU A 30 22.66 13.62 -0.96
CA GLU A 30 22.33 13.94 -2.35
C GLU A 30 20.94 13.39 -2.69
N ARG A 31 20.15 14.20 -3.40
CA ARG A 31 18.83 13.77 -3.87
C ARG A 31 18.97 12.70 -4.94
N GLY A 32 18.03 11.78 -4.94
CA GLY A 32 17.96 10.71 -5.92
C GLY A 32 17.72 11.18 -7.37
N ALA A 33 18.04 10.30 -8.31
CA ALA A 33 17.82 10.49 -9.74
C ALA A 33 16.34 10.44 -10.13
N TYR A 34 15.44 10.02 -9.24
CA TYR A 34 13.99 10.03 -9.48
C TYR A 34 13.46 11.36 -10.01
N GLN A 35 14.10 12.49 -9.66
CA GLN A 35 13.71 13.81 -10.13
C GLN A 35 13.76 13.95 -11.66
N GLN A 36 14.62 13.19 -12.32
CA GLN A 36 14.78 13.16 -13.78
C GLN A 36 13.70 12.31 -14.47
N LEU A 37 13.02 11.44 -13.72
CA LEU A 37 11.98 10.55 -14.22
C LEU A 37 10.58 11.21 -14.18
N MET A 38 10.43 12.23 -13.33
CA MET A 38 9.17 12.96 -13.14
C MET A 38 8.72 13.65 -14.43
N PRO A 39 7.40 13.78 -14.67
CA PRO A 39 6.89 14.56 -15.78
C PRO A 39 7.24 16.05 -15.61
N ASP A 40 7.31 16.79 -16.72
CA ASP A 40 7.61 18.23 -16.73
C ASP A 40 6.65 19.05 -15.86
N HIS A 41 5.39 18.59 -15.79
CA HIS A 41 4.37 19.17 -14.94
C HIS A 41 3.81 18.11 -13.99
N VAL A 42 3.96 18.35 -12.69
CA VAL A 42 3.33 17.56 -11.63
C VAL A 42 2.20 18.39 -11.03
N GLU A 43 0.97 17.90 -11.20
CA GLU A 43 -0.18 18.49 -10.52
C GLU A 43 -0.06 18.30 -9.01
N LYS A 44 -0.12 19.39 -8.24
CA LYS A 44 -0.09 19.30 -6.78
C LYS A 44 -1.44 18.83 -6.26
N LEU A 45 -1.50 17.58 -5.84
CA LEU A 45 -2.68 17.03 -5.20
C LEU A 45 -2.97 17.75 -3.87
N SER A 46 -4.22 18.17 -3.67
CA SER A 46 -4.69 18.74 -2.42
C SER A 46 -6.05 18.16 -2.08
N TRP A 47 -6.11 17.36 -1.02
CA TRP A 47 -7.35 16.76 -0.50
C TRP A 47 -8.34 17.80 0.07
N LEU A 48 -7.90 19.05 0.25
CA LEU A 48 -8.80 20.17 0.56
C LEU A 48 -9.39 20.86 -0.67
N ASN A 49 -8.96 20.51 -1.88
CA ASN A 49 -9.50 21.13 -3.08
C ASN A 49 -10.98 20.74 -3.23
N PRO A 50 -11.92 21.71 -3.28
CA PRO A 50 -13.34 21.42 -3.44
C PRO A 50 -13.65 20.56 -4.66
N ARG A 51 -12.86 20.68 -5.74
CA ARG A 51 -13.03 19.83 -6.94
C ARG A 51 -12.69 18.36 -6.66
N ILE A 52 -11.63 18.09 -5.91
CA ILE A 52 -11.22 16.72 -5.54
C ILE A 52 -12.22 16.13 -4.55
N LEU A 53 -12.63 16.89 -3.53
CA LEU A 53 -13.67 16.46 -2.59
C LEU A 53 -15.00 16.16 -3.27
N TRP A 54 -15.37 17.00 -4.25
CA TRP A 54 -16.53 16.76 -5.07
C TRP A 54 -16.37 15.45 -5.86
N ALA A 55 -15.26 15.23 -6.56
CA ALA A 55 -15.05 13.98 -7.30
C ALA A 55 -15.03 12.74 -6.40
N ALA A 56 -14.42 12.80 -5.21
CA ALA A 56 -14.32 11.70 -4.26
C ALA A 56 -15.57 11.47 -3.39
N ARG A 57 -16.66 12.24 -3.59
CA ARG A 57 -17.86 12.20 -2.73
C ARG A 57 -18.59 10.86 -2.73
N ASN A 58 -18.34 10.00 -3.72
CA ASN A 58 -19.01 8.71 -3.89
C ASN A 58 -18.88 7.79 -2.67
N GLY A 59 -17.73 7.79 -1.97
CA GLY A 59 -17.59 7.02 -0.73
C GLY A 59 -18.50 7.51 0.40
N VAL A 60 -18.63 8.83 0.56
CA VAL A 60 -19.54 9.42 1.56
C VAL A 60 -20.99 9.08 1.21
N LEU A 61 -21.39 9.26 -0.06
CA LEU A 61 -22.72 8.91 -0.54
C LEU A 61 -23.03 7.42 -0.38
N ALA A 62 -22.06 6.54 -0.63
CA ALA A 62 -22.19 5.10 -0.42
C ALA A 62 -22.48 4.78 1.06
N SER A 63 -21.74 5.39 2.00
CA SER A 63 -21.99 5.16 3.43
C SER A 63 -23.37 5.64 3.90
N TRP A 64 -23.88 6.76 3.37
CA TRP A 64 -25.17 7.33 3.77
C TRP A 64 -26.36 6.67 3.08
N PHE A 65 -26.23 6.32 1.80
CA PHE A 65 -27.34 5.90 0.95
C PHE A 65 -27.24 4.46 0.43
N GLY A 66 -26.27 3.69 0.94
CA GLY A 66 -25.99 2.31 0.56
C GLY A 66 -24.93 2.22 -0.53
N ASP A 67 -24.13 1.15 -0.49
CA ASP A 67 -23.00 0.96 -1.40
C ASP A 67 -23.42 0.22 -2.68
N PRO A 68 -23.27 0.82 -3.88
CA PRO A 68 -23.55 0.14 -5.15
C PRO A 68 -22.40 -0.74 -5.64
N THR A 69 -21.21 -0.69 -5.02
CA THR A 69 -19.98 -1.29 -5.54
C THR A 69 -20.13 -2.78 -5.85
N GLY A 70 -20.70 -3.58 -4.95
CA GLY A 70 -20.89 -5.02 -5.18
C GLY A 70 -21.71 -5.33 -6.45
N ARG A 71 -22.80 -4.57 -6.66
CA ARG A 71 -23.63 -4.69 -7.87
C ARG A 71 -22.85 -4.29 -9.13
N THR A 72 -22.17 -3.14 -9.09
CA THR A 72 -21.38 -2.66 -10.24
C THR A 72 -20.25 -3.64 -10.58
N ARG A 73 -19.59 -4.19 -9.57
CA ARG A 73 -18.55 -5.23 -9.71
C ARG A 73 -19.08 -6.49 -10.39
N GLY A 74 -20.22 -7.02 -9.96
CA GLY A 74 -20.85 -8.18 -10.60
C GLY A 74 -21.14 -7.94 -12.09
N ARG A 75 -21.49 -6.71 -12.47
CA ARG A 75 -21.72 -6.34 -13.88
C ARG A 75 -20.42 -6.26 -14.68
N TRP A 76 -19.35 -5.75 -14.10
CA TRP A 76 -18.00 -5.80 -14.70
C TRP A 76 -17.54 -7.24 -14.92
N VAL A 77 -17.73 -8.09 -13.91
CA VAL A 77 -17.41 -9.53 -13.96
C VAL A 77 -18.21 -10.25 -15.03
N ALA A 78 -19.53 -10.02 -15.10
CA ALA A 78 -20.38 -10.61 -16.12
C ALA A 78 -19.93 -10.23 -17.53
N ARG A 79 -19.49 -8.97 -17.72
CA ARG A 79 -18.97 -8.49 -19.01
C ARG A 79 -17.65 -9.17 -19.39
N ARG A 80 -16.71 -9.33 -18.45
CA ARG A 80 -15.47 -10.10 -18.67
C ARG A 80 -15.76 -11.55 -19.02
N LYS A 81 -16.68 -12.19 -18.30
CA LYS A 81 -17.10 -13.57 -18.58
C LYS A 81 -17.71 -13.69 -19.99
N ALA A 82 -18.56 -12.75 -20.40
CA ALA A 82 -19.13 -12.71 -21.75
C ALA A 82 -18.07 -12.49 -22.84
N ALA A 83 -16.97 -11.78 -22.51
CA ALA A 83 -15.81 -11.60 -23.37
C ALA A 83 -14.80 -12.76 -23.35
N GLY A 84 -15.14 -13.89 -22.71
CA GLY A 84 -14.30 -15.09 -22.70
C GLY A 84 -13.27 -15.18 -21.58
N ALA A 85 -13.32 -14.31 -20.57
CA ALA A 85 -12.44 -14.43 -19.41
C ALA A 85 -12.68 -15.75 -18.66
N PRO A 86 -11.63 -16.40 -18.11
CA PRO A 86 -11.75 -17.64 -17.34
C PRO A 86 -12.78 -17.52 -16.21
N ALA A 87 -13.71 -18.49 -16.14
CA ALA A 87 -14.79 -18.48 -15.16
C ALA A 87 -14.27 -18.61 -13.71
N ASP A 88 -13.18 -19.35 -13.52
CA ASP A 88 -12.48 -19.52 -12.25
C ASP A 88 -11.65 -18.29 -11.83
N LYS A 89 -11.46 -17.34 -12.76
CA LYS A 89 -10.64 -16.13 -12.60
C LYS A 89 -9.19 -16.45 -12.22
N VAL A 90 -8.70 -17.62 -12.61
CA VAL A 90 -7.33 -18.06 -12.36
C VAL A 90 -6.47 -17.80 -13.60
N ILE A 91 -5.50 -16.89 -13.43
CA ILE A 91 -4.39 -16.68 -14.35
C ILE A 91 -3.40 -17.81 -14.11
N ARG A 92 -3.20 -18.66 -15.12
CA ARG A 92 -2.23 -19.75 -15.08
C ARG A 92 -0.92 -19.23 -15.63
N ARG A 93 0.12 -19.18 -14.80
CA ARG A 93 1.43 -18.65 -15.19
C ARG A 93 2.50 -19.71 -14.98
N GLU A 94 3.22 -20.02 -16.04
CA GLU A 94 4.44 -20.81 -15.94
C GLU A 94 5.52 -19.93 -15.31
N VAL A 95 6.05 -20.38 -14.20
CA VAL A 95 7.15 -19.74 -13.48
C VAL A 95 8.24 -20.77 -13.22
N PRO A 96 9.51 -20.37 -13.10
CA PRO A 96 10.56 -21.28 -12.67
C PRO A 96 10.28 -21.84 -11.26
N GLU A 97 10.93 -22.96 -10.91
CA GLU A 97 10.82 -23.58 -9.58
C GLU A 97 11.21 -22.61 -8.45
N ARG A 98 12.15 -21.71 -8.74
CA ARG A 98 12.50 -20.57 -7.90
C ARG A 98 12.25 -19.29 -8.67
N PHE A 99 11.36 -18.46 -8.17
CA PHE A 99 11.00 -17.22 -8.83
C PHE A 99 10.82 -16.09 -7.82
N SER A 100 10.80 -14.86 -8.31
CA SER A 100 10.58 -13.70 -7.48
C SER A 100 9.48 -12.82 -8.07
N PHE A 101 8.72 -12.14 -7.21
CA PHE A 101 7.75 -11.14 -7.64
C PHE A 101 7.74 -9.94 -6.69
N MET A 102 7.29 -8.80 -7.21
CA MET A 102 7.25 -7.55 -6.46
C MET A 102 5.85 -7.23 -5.94
N VAL A 103 5.76 -6.53 -4.81
CA VAL A 103 4.49 -5.96 -4.32
C VAL A 103 4.70 -4.50 -3.90
N LEU A 104 3.79 -3.62 -4.32
CA LEU A 104 3.73 -2.20 -4.00
C LEU A 104 2.28 -1.83 -3.73
N GLY A 105 1.99 -0.87 -2.85
CA GLY A 105 0.62 -0.39 -2.62
C GLY A 105 0.54 1.12 -2.68
N ASP A 106 -0.64 1.65 -2.99
CA ASP A 106 -0.95 3.08 -2.93
C ASP A 106 0.02 3.97 -3.71
N THR A 107 0.27 3.61 -4.98
CA THR A 107 1.37 4.21 -5.74
C THR A 107 1.04 5.53 -6.41
N GLY A 108 -0.16 5.65 -7.00
CA GLY A 108 -0.42 6.64 -8.04
C GLY A 108 -0.70 8.06 -7.58
N GLU A 109 0.17 8.67 -6.76
CA GLU A 109 0.11 10.11 -6.45
C GLU A 109 0.69 10.97 -7.59
N GLY A 110 1.65 10.44 -8.36
CA GLY A 110 2.25 11.10 -9.52
C GLY A 110 3.34 12.11 -9.19
N ASP A 111 3.79 12.17 -7.94
CA ASP A 111 4.69 13.19 -7.43
C ASP A 111 6.08 12.64 -7.04
N ALA A 112 6.92 13.49 -6.46
CA ALA A 112 8.25 13.12 -6.01
C ALA A 112 8.27 11.92 -5.04
N SER A 113 7.22 11.71 -4.25
CA SER A 113 7.12 10.61 -3.30
C SER A 113 6.96 9.28 -4.04
N GLN A 114 6.07 9.21 -5.03
CA GLN A 114 5.95 8.03 -5.90
C GLN A 114 7.24 7.77 -6.70
N TYR A 115 7.75 8.80 -7.38
CA TYR A 115 8.90 8.63 -8.27
C TYR A 115 10.16 8.23 -7.50
N ALA A 116 10.32 8.63 -6.23
CA ALA A 116 11.43 8.19 -5.38
C ALA A 116 11.48 6.67 -5.13
N VAL A 117 10.38 5.95 -5.34
CA VAL A 117 10.33 4.48 -5.27
C VAL A 117 10.92 3.82 -6.50
N VAL A 118 10.75 4.44 -7.66
CA VAL A 118 10.98 3.81 -8.98
C VAL A 118 12.41 3.29 -9.15
N PRO A 119 13.50 4.06 -8.89
CA PRO A 119 14.85 3.56 -9.15
C PRO A 119 15.22 2.32 -8.33
N GLY A 120 14.88 2.32 -7.03
CA GLY A 120 15.11 1.18 -6.15
C GLY A 120 14.25 -0.02 -6.53
N PHE A 121 12.98 0.22 -6.87
CA PHE A 121 12.06 -0.82 -7.35
C PHE A 121 12.57 -1.48 -8.63
N LEU A 122 12.98 -0.70 -9.63
CA LEU A 122 13.51 -1.25 -10.89
C LEU A 122 14.78 -2.06 -10.68
N LYS A 123 15.70 -1.56 -9.83
CA LYS A 123 16.93 -2.28 -9.48
C LYS A 123 16.64 -3.62 -8.81
N VAL A 124 15.75 -3.63 -7.82
CA VAL A 124 15.42 -4.84 -7.05
C VAL A 124 14.49 -5.77 -7.82
N GLY A 125 13.71 -5.26 -8.77
CA GLY A 125 12.71 -6.01 -9.54
C GLY A 125 13.17 -6.50 -10.92
N GLN A 126 14.40 -6.21 -11.34
CA GLN A 126 14.86 -6.48 -12.72
C GLN A 126 14.77 -7.95 -13.17
N ASP A 127 14.82 -8.89 -12.22
CA ASP A 127 14.81 -10.35 -12.41
C ASP A 127 13.51 -11.00 -11.92
N THR A 128 12.43 -10.22 -11.76
CA THR A 128 11.16 -10.71 -11.22
C THR A 128 10.16 -11.05 -12.31
N GLU A 129 9.33 -12.06 -12.05
CA GLU A 129 8.38 -12.63 -13.03
C GLU A 129 7.18 -11.73 -13.29
N PHE A 130 6.79 -10.94 -12.29
CA PHE A 130 5.68 -9.99 -12.33
C PHE A 130 5.68 -9.12 -11.07
N ALA A 131 4.88 -8.05 -11.08
CA ALA A 131 4.59 -7.24 -9.91
C ALA A 131 3.08 -7.22 -9.61
N VAL A 132 2.72 -6.95 -8.36
CA VAL A 132 1.33 -6.74 -7.93
C VAL A 132 1.20 -5.41 -7.22
N ILE A 133 0.24 -4.58 -7.65
CA ILE A 133 -0.18 -3.37 -6.95
C ILE A 133 -1.31 -3.73 -5.98
N ALA A 134 -1.04 -3.60 -4.68
CA ALA A 134 -1.95 -3.84 -3.59
C ALA A 134 -2.70 -2.54 -3.24
N SER A 135 -3.85 -2.31 -3.89
CA SER A 135 -4.75 -1.16 -3.67
C SER A 135 -4.30 0.17 -4.28
N ASP A 136 -5.29 1.06 -4.43
CA ASP A 136 -5.22 2.46 -4.87
C ASP A 136 -4.16 2.73 -5.93
N VAL A 137 -4.43 2.22 -7.13
CA VAL A 137 -3.49 2.35 -8.26
C VAL A 137 -3.33 3.82 -8.63
N ILE A 138 -4.44 4.58 -8.65
CA ILE A 138 -4.46 5.97 -9.14
C ILE A 138 -5.21 6.90 -8.17
N TYR A 139 -4.50 7.87 -7.63
CA TYR A 139 -5.07 8.99 -6.90
C TYR A 139 -5.38 10.18 -7.84
N PRO A 140 -6.37 11.02 -7.51
CA PRO A 140 -7.23 10.92 -6.34
C PRO A 140 -8.46 10.03 -6.52
N VAL A 141 -8.92 9.81 -7.74
CA VAL A 141 -10.24 9.21 -8.01
C VAL A 141 -10.23 8.13 -9.09
N GLY A 142 -9.06 7.59 -9.44
CA GLY A 142 -9.00 6.53 -10.45
C GLY A 142 -9.24 6.99 -11.88
N ALA A 143 -9.04 8.27 -12.21
CA ALA A 143 -9.36 8.82 -13.53
C ALA A 143 -8.44 8.28 -14.64
N ALA A 144 -9.01 8.00 -15.82
CA ALA A 144 -8.26 7.44 -16.95
C ALA A 144 -7.09 8.33 -17.42
N GLY A 145 -7.27 9.66 -17.38
CA GLY A 145 -6.24 10.62 -17.79
C GLY A 145 -4.98 10.61 -16.93
N ASP A 146 -5.07 10.09 -15.69
CA ASP A 146 -3.97 10.08 -14.74
C ASP A 146 -3.05 8.87 -14.89
N TYR A 147 -3.49 7.80 -15.57
CA TYR A 147 -2.69 6.58 -15.74
C TYR A 147 -1.36 6.81 -16.46
N GLY A 148 -1.28 7.80 -17.35
CA GLY A 148 -0.04 8.14 -18.06
C GLY A 148 1.11 8.46 -17.11
N ASP A 149 0.94 9.48 -16.28
CA ASP A 149 2.01 9.96 -15.40
C ASP A 149 2.09 9.23 -14.06
N LYS A 150 1.06 8.46 -13.69
CA LYS A 150 0.96 7.80 -12.38
C LYS A 150 1.10 6.27 -12.43
N PHE A 151 1.04 5.65 -13.62
CA PHE A 151 1.30 4.22 -13.80
C PHE A 151 2.24 3.92 -14.97
N PHE A 152 1.90 4.34 -16.19
CA PHE A 152 2.65 3.95 -17.38
C PHE A 152 4.07 4.54 -17.41
N ARG A 153 4.23 5.85 -17.19
CA ARG A 153 5.52 6.54 -17.11
C ARG A 153 6.43 6.05 -15.97
N PRO A 154 5.99 6.01 -14.69
CA PRO A 154 6.90 5.64 -13.60
C PRO A 154 7.38 4.20 -13.71
N TYR A 155 6.59 3.30 -14.29
CA TYR A 155 6.96 1.90 -14.45
C TYR A 155 7.37 1.54 -15.87
N GLN A 156 7.66 2.50 -16.76
CA GLN A 156 7.94 2.22 -18.19
C GLN A 156 9.06 1.20 -18.41
N ASP A 157 10.08 1.22 -17.55
CA ASP A 157 11.28 0.36 -17.66
C ASP A 157 11.16 -0.97 -16.90
N TYR A 158 10.06 -1.22 -16.18
CA TYR A 158 9.87 -2.50 -15.49
C TYR A 158 9.51 -3.59 -16.52
N PRO A 159 10.35 -4.62 -16.73
CA PRO A 159 10.29 -5.46 -17.93
C PRO A 159 9.16 -6.51 -17.91
N ALA A 160 8.56 -6.73 -16.75
CA ALA A 160 7.58 -7.79 -16.52
C ALA A 160 6.15 -7.23 -16.38
N PRO A 161 5.12 -8.10 -16.37
CA PRO A 161 3.74 -7.66 -16.22
C PRO A 161 3.46 -7.15 -14.81
N MET A 162 2.49 -6.24 -14.72
CA MET A 162 1.98 -5.71 -13.46
C MET A 162 0.49 -6.02 -13.34
N TYR A 163 0.12 -6.71 -12.26
CA TYR A 163 -1.26 -6.94 -11.86
C TYR A 163 -1.64 -5.95 -10.76
N ALA A 164 -2.93 -5.77 -10.50
CA ALA A 164 -3.43 -4.90 -9.46
C ALA A 164 -4.73 -5.44 -8.85
N VAL A 165 -4.95 -5.10 -7.58
CA VAL A 165 -6.29 -5.09 -6.97
C VAL A 165 -6.72 -3.64 -6.76
N PRO A 166 -7.98 -3.28 -7.05
CA PRO A 166 -8.42 -1.90 -6.90
C PRO A 166 -8.66 -1.55 -5.43
N GLY A 167 -8.37 -0.30 -5.08
CA GLY A 167 -8.74 0.29 -3.80
C GLY A 167 -9.96 1.20 -3.89
N ASN A 168 -10.31 1.87 -2.79
CA ASN A 168 -11.44 2.79 -2.76
C ASN A 168 -11.23 3.98 -3.70
N HIS A 169 -9.99 4.39 -3.97
CA HIS A 169 -9.71 5.50 -4.88
C HIS A 169 -10.02 5.14 -6.34
N ASP A 170 -9.80 3.90 -6.74
CA ASP A 170 -10.14 3.41 -8.08
C ASP A 170 -11.66 3.32 -8.29
N TRP A 171 -12.41 3.17 -7.20
CA TRP A 171 -13.87 3.06 -7.21
C TRP A 171 -14.62 4.39 -7.18
N TYR A 172 -13.96 5.52 -6.92
CA TYR A 172 -14.63 6.83 -6.96
C TYR A 172 -15.20 7.17 -8.35
N GLU A 173 -14.65 6.58 -9.41
CA GLU A 173 -15.15 6.66 -10.78
C GLU A 173 -15.68 5.32 -11.33
N ASP A 174 -16.35 4.53 -10.47
CA ASP A 174 -17.02 3.27 -10.83
C ASP A 174 -16.10 2.22 -11.48
N LEU A 175 -14.79 2.29 -11.20
CA LEU A 175 -13.75 1.37 -11.66
C LEU A 175 -13.47 1.39 -13.17
N GLY A 176 -14.01 2.37 -13.91
CA GLY A 176 -13.93 2.38 -15.37
C GLY A 176 -12.51 2.31 -15.92
N ALA A 177 -11.63 3.22 -15.49
CA ALA A 177 -10.26 3.28 -15.99
C ALA A 177 -9.42 2.04 -15.61
N PHE A 178 -9.62 1.51 -14.40
CA PHE A 178 -8.97 0.29 -13.95
C PHE A 178 -9.34 -0.90 -14.85
N MET A 179 -10.63 -1.06 -15.15
CA MET A 179 -11.10 -2.12 -16.04
C MET A 179 -10.54 -2.00 -17.46
N ARG A 180 -10.25 -0.77 -17.90
CA ARG A 180 -9.59 -0.55 -19.18
C ARG A 180 -8.12 -0.92 -19.16
N VAL A 181 -7.39 -0.50 -18.13
CA VAL A 181 -5.93 -0.68 -18.05
C VAL A 181 -5.54 -2.11 -17.72
N PHE A 182 -6.19 -2.75 -16.74
CA PHE A 182 -5.80 -4.07 -16.27
C PHE A 182 -6.67 -5.22 -16.77
N CYS A 183 -7.94 -4.96 -17.10
CA CYS A 183 -8.91 -6.01 -17.42
C CYS A 183 -9.24 -6.04 -18.93
N ALA A 184 -8.20 -6.09 -19.78
CA ALA A 184 -8.31 -6.25 -21.24
C ALA A 184 -9.22 -5.20 -21.91
N ASP A 185 -8.96 -3.92 -21.65
CA ASP A 185 -9.67 -2.76 -22.21
C ASP A 185 -11.21 -2.85 -22.10
N THR A 186 -11.72 -3.41 -20.99
CA THR A 186 -13.16 -3.67 -20.87
C THR A 186 -13.95 -2.36 -20.79
N PRO A 187 -14.88 -2.09 -21.74
CA PRO A 187 -15.64 -0.85 -21.76
C PRO A 187 -16.74 -0.84 -20.69
N PRO A 188 -17.19 0.35 -20.25
CA PRO A 188 -18.19 0.49 -19.20
C PRO A 188 -19.50 -0.26 -19.46
N PRO A 189 -20.13 -0.83 -18.43
CA PRO A 189 -21.39 -1.52 -18.59
C PRO A 189 -22.52 -0.50 -18.85
N VAL A 190 -23.57 -0.91 -19.56
CA VAL A 190 -24.69 -0.05 -19.95
C VAL A 190 -25.36 0.58 -18.71
N PRO A 191 -25.65 1.89 -18.64
CA PRO A 191 -26.25 2.48 -17.44
C PRO A 191 -27.52 1.75 -16.95
N GLU A 192 -27.68 1.62 -15.63
CA GLU A 192 -28.89 1.03 -15.05
C GLU A 192 -30.11 1.96 -15.18
N PRO A 193 -31.33 1.42 -15.17
CA PRO A 193 -32.54 2.21 -15.05
C PRO A 193 -32.52 3.08 -13.79
N ARG A 194 -33.04 4.30 -13.90
CA ARG A 194 -33.11 5.21 -12.74
C ARG A 194 -33.93 4.58 -11.60
N PRO A 195 -33.47 4.69 -10.35
CA PRO A 195 -34.19 4.23 -9.17
C PRO A 195 -35.46 5.04 -8.98
N ARG A 196 -36.39 4.46 -8.23
CA ARG A 196 -37.64 5.13 -7.87
C ARG A 196 -37.35 6.47 -7.17
N PRO A 197 -38.04 7.56 -7.55
CA PRO A 197 -37.84 8.88 -6.94
C PRO A 197 -37.93 8.86 -5.42
N LEU A 198 -37.16 9.74 -4.76
CA LEU A 198 -37.15 9.98 -3.32
C LEU A 198 -36.63 8.83 -2.42
N GLY A 199 -36.21 7.68 -3.00
CA GLY A 199 -35.55 6.60 -2.25
C GLY A 199 -34.06 6.87 -1.98
N ARG A 200 -33.44 6.08 -1.07
CA ARG A 200 -31.99 6.18 -0.78
C ARG A 200 -31.13 6.07 -2.04
N ALA A 201 -31.42 5.06 -2.88
CA ALA A 201 -30.73 4.87 -4.15
C ALA A 201 -30.89 6.05 -5.12
N TRP A 202 -32.03 6.76 -5.08
CA TRP A 202 -32.28 7.93 -5.92
C TRP A 202 -31.46 9.14 -5.48
N TRP A 203 -31.42 9.42 -4.17
CA TRP A 203 -30.54 10.46 -3.62
C TRP A 203 -29.07 10.17 -3.90
N ARG A 204 -28.67 8.90 -3.80
CA ARG A 204 -27.33 8.45 -4.18
C ARG A 204 -27.05 8.75 -5.65
N GLU A 205 -27.88 8.25 -6.58
CA GLU A 205 -27.65 8.43 -8.01
C GLU A 205 -27.64 9.90 -8.44
N LEU A 206 -28.55 10.72 -7.88
CA LEU A 206 -28.63 12.14 -8.20
C LEU A 206 -27.34 12.88 -7.88
N LEU A 207 -26.70 12.52 -6.76
CA LEU A 207 -25.46 13.14 -6.31
C LEU A 207 -24.22 12.37 -6.76
N TRP A 208 -24.35 11.17 -7.32
CA TRP A 208 -23.20 10.32 -7.68
C TRP A 208 -22.30 11.01 -8.69
N HIS A 209 -21.00 11.01 -8.42
CA HIS A 209 -19.98 11.40 -9.39
C HIS A 209 -19.92 10.37 -10.50
N ARG A 210 -19.99 10.84 -11.75
CA ARG A 210 -19.85 9.99 -12.92
C ARG A 210 -18.52 10.35 -13.60
N PRO A 211 -17.75 9.36 -14.07
CA PRO A 211 -16.52 9.63 -14.80
C PRO A 211 -16.78 10.51 -16.02
N GLY A 212 -15.82 11.38 -16.32
CA GLY A 212 -15.76 12.05 -17.61
C GLY A 212 -15.49 11.08 -18.76
N PRO A 213 -15.69 11.51 -20.02
CA PRO A 213 -15.28 10.70 -21.17
C PRO A 213 -13.78 10.40 -21.09
N THR A 214 -13.39 9.17 -21.44
CA THR A 214 -11.97 8.82 -21.54
C THR A 214 -11.40 9.40 -22.84
N ASP A 215 -10.28 10.11 -22.72
CA ASP A 215 -9.49 10.51 -23.88
C ASP A 215 -8.72 9.29 -24.41
N GLU A 216 -9.26 8.68 -25.48
CA GLU A 216 -8.72 7.49 -26.11
C GLU A 216 -7.30 7.69 -26.65
N GLN A 217 -7.03 8.87 -27.22
CA GLN A 217 -5.71 9.17 -27.79
C GLN A 217 -4.68 9.29 -26.67
N ARG A 218 -5.02 9.98 -25.58
CA ARG A 218 -4.15 10.10 -24.41
C ARG A 218 -3.89 8.76 -23.75
N LEU A 219 -4.91 7.91 -23.60
CA LEU A 219 -4.74 6.57 -23.02
C LEU A 219 -3.87 5.67 -23.92
N ALA A 220 -4.07 5.72 -25.25
CA ALA A 220 -3.24 4.99 -26.19
C ALA A 220 -1.76 5.45 -26.14
N ALA A 221 -1.52 6.77 -26.09
CA ALA A 221 -0.18 7.32 -25.94
C ALA A 221 0.48 6.90 -24.61
N ALA A 222 -0.29 6.85 -23.53
CA ALA A 222 0.20 6.34 -22.25
C ALA A 222 0.60 4.85 -22.32
N ARG A 223 -0.24 4.00 -22.93
CA ARG A 223 0.07 2.57 -23.13
C ARG A 223 1.36 2.35 -23.92
N ALA A 224 1.67 3.24 -24.87
CA ALA A 224 2.90 3.17 -25.67
C ALA A 224 4.20 3.33 -24.85
N LEU A 225 4.13 3.81 -23.59
CA LEU A 225 5.27 3.85 -22.68
C LEU A 225 5.67 2.46 -22.16
N ARG A 226 4.76 1.49 -22.18
CA ARG A 226 5.02 0.08 -21.81
C ARG A 226 4.64 -0.85 -22.97
N PRO A 227 5.35 -0.83 -24.10
CA PRO A 227 4.92 -1.51 -25.32
C PRO A 227 5.36 -2.97 -25.39
N ALA A 228 6.30 -3.41 -24.55
CA ALA A 228 6.90 -4.73 -24.72
C ALA A 228 5.87 -5.83 -24.45
N PRO A 229 5.82 -6.92 -25.26
CA PRO A 229 4.92 -8.03 -25.03
C PRO A 229 5.05 -8.65 -23.63
N ALA A 230 6.27 -8.71 -23.09
CA ALA A 230 6.54 -9.25 -21.75
C ALA A 230 5.96 -8.40 -20.61
N GLN A 231 5.66 -7.11 -20.87
CA GLN A 231 5.05 -6.19 -19.91
C GLN A 231 3.52 -6.29 -19.86
N GLN A 232 2.90 -6.96 -20.84
CA GLN A 232 1.46 -7.02 -20.97
C GLN A 232 0.85 -8.07 -20.04
N ALA A 233 -0.27 -7.71 -19.42
CA ALA A 233 -1.06 -8.60 -18.58
C ALA A 233 -2.55 -8.34 -18.83
N GLU A 234 -3.34 -9.41 -18.78
CA GLU A 234 -4.79 -9.30 -18.79
C GLU A 234 -5.38 -9.97 -17.57
N GLN A 235 -6.08 -9.19 -16.75
CA GLN A 235 -6.81 -9.70 -15.61
C GLN A 235 -8.18 -10.25 -16.07
N PRO A 236 -8.63 -11.39 -15.51
CA PRO A 236 -9.96 -11.92 -15.77
C PRO A 236 -11.07 -11.04 -15.17
N GLY A 237 -10.73 -10.14 -14.25
CA GLY A 237 -11.63 -9.20 -13.61
C GLY A 237 -10.93 -8.37 -12.54
N PRO A 238 -11.69 -7.61 -11.74
CA PRO A 238 -11.14 -6.77 -10.68
C PRO A 238 -10.61 -7.56 -9.47
N TYR A 239 -11.00 -8.83 -9.37
CA TYR A 239 -10.43 -9.83 -8.46
C TYR A 239 -10.05 -11.08 -9.25
N TRP A 240 -9.00 -11.75 -8.82
CA TRP A 240 -8.32 -12.78 -9.60
C TRP A 240 -7.44 -13.66 -8.70
N ALA A 241 -7.01 -14.81 -9.21
CA ALA A 241 -5.91 -15.56 -8.63
C ALA A 241 -4.82 -15.81 -9.69
N ILE A 242 -3.55 -15.78 -9.29
CA ILE A 242 -2.43 -16.26 -10.10
C ILE A 242 -1.98 -17.58 -9.50
N ASP A 243 -2.01 -18.64 -10.29
CA ASP A 243 -1.36 -19.89 -9.94
C ASP A 243 0.09 -19.85 -10.44
N ALA A 244 1.05 -19.73 -9.51
CA ALA A 244 2.46 -19.52 -9.77
C ALA A 244 3.29 -20.63 -9.09
N GLY A 245 3.23 -21.83 -9.66
CA GLY A 245 3.99 -23.00 -9.20
C GLY A 245 3.68 -23.37 -7.74
N PRO A 246 4.64 -23.18 -6.80
CA PRO A 246 4.49 -23.57 -5.39
C PRO A 246 3.46 -22.76 -4.60
N VAL A 247 3.10 -21.55 -5.06
CA VAL A 247 2.15 -20.68 -4.35
C VAL A 247 1.02 -20.23 -5.27
N ARG A 248 -0.13 -19.92 -4.66
CA ARG A 248 -1.21 -19.19 -5.33
C ARG A 248 -1.39 -17.82 -4.71
N ILE A 249 -1.41 -16.79 -5.55
CA ILE A 249 -1.62 -15.40 -5.14
C ILE A 249 -3.09 -15.07 -5.42
N VAL A 250 -3.82 -14.57 -4.42
CA VAL A 250 -5.26 -14.31 -4.53
C VAL A 250 -5.49 -12.82 -4.31
N GLY A 251 -5.94 -12.10 -5.33
CA GLY A 251 -6.27 -10.69 -5.28
C GLY A 251 -7.77 -10.45 -5.11
N ILE A 252 -8.16 -9.69 -4.08
CA ILE A 252 -9.56 -9.32 -3.82
C ILE A 252 -9.80 -7.82 -3.98
N ASP A 253 -10.99 -7.47 -4.43
CA ASP A 253 -11.48 -6.11 -4.59
C ASP A 253 -12.42 -5.77 -3.43
N THR A 254 -11.97 -4.85 -2.56
CA THR A 254 -12.68 -4.45 -1.34
C THR A 254 -13.59 -3.23 -1.52
N GLY A 255 -13.68 -2.67 -2.72
CA GLY A 255 -14.63 -1.62 -3.04
C GLY A 255 -14.43 -0.28 -2.32
N LEU A 256 -15.47 0.55 -2.29
CA LEU A 256 -15.45 1.86 -1.62
C LEU A 256 -15.37 1.76 -0.10
N LEU A 257 -16.05 0.78 0.50
CA LEU A 257 -16.27 0.70 1.94
C LEU A 257 -15.51 -0.44 2.64
N GLY A 258 -14.62 -1.15 1.93
CA GLY A 258 -13.79 -2.20 2.53
C GLY A 258 -14.53 -3.53 2.75
N THR A 259 -15.48 -3.88 1.86
CA THR A 259 -16.28 -5.11 1.91
C THR A 259 -16.30 -5.83 0.57
N ILE A 260 -16.63 -7.13 0.60
CA ILE A 260 -16.84 -7.91 -0.62
C ILE A 260 -18.28 -8.42 -0.72
N ASP A 261 -18.80 -8.46 -1.95
CA ASP A 261 -20.15 -8.97 -2.24
C ASP A 261 -20.20 -10.51 -2.18
N ALA A 262 -21.41 -11.04 -2.22
CA ALA A 262 -21.66 -12.48 -2.09
C ALA A 262 -21.05 -13.30 -3.25
N GLU A 263 -20.98 -12.75 -4.47
CA GLU A 263 -20.40 -13.45 -5.63
C GLU A 263 -18.88 -13.60 -5.45
N GLN A 264 -18.20 -12.51 -5.11
CA GLN A 264 -16.77 -12.55 -4.81
C GLN A 264 -16.47 -13.40 -3.58
N GLY A 265 -17.31 -13.35 -2.54
CA GLY A 265 -17.19 -14.18 -1.34
C GLY A 265 -17.34 -15.69 -1.62
N ALA A 266 -18.27 -16.07 -2.50
CA ALA A 266 -18.42 -17.45 -2.94
C ALA A 266 -17.21 -17.92 -3.76
N TRP A 267 -16.73 -17.08 -4.69
CA TRP A 267 -15.52 -17.35 -5.46
C TRP A 267 -14.29 -17.49 -4.56
N LEU A 268 -14.12 -16.61 -3.58
CA LEU A 268 -12.98 -16.62 -2.67
C LEU A 268 -12.93 -17.93 -1.87
N ARG A 269 -14.07 -18.41 -1.35
CA ARG A 269 -14.15 -19.70 -0.67
C ARG A 269 -13.73 -20.85 -1.59
N GLU A 270 -14.18 -20.84 -2.86
CA GLU A 270 -13.85 -21.88 -3.82
C GLU A 270 -12.35 -21.89 -4.17
N VAL A 271 -11.79 -20.74 -4.58
CA VAL A 271 -10.39 -20.64 -5.04
C VAL A 271 -9.38 -20.89 -3.91
N SER A 272 -9.83 -20.72 -2.66
CA SER A 272 -9.04 -20.93 -1.44
C SER A 272 -8.91 -22.39 -1.04
N ARG A 273 -9.74 -23.30 -1.56
CA ARG A 273 -9.69 -24.72 -1.18
C ARG A 273 -8.35 -25.38 -1.50
N GLY A 274 -8.01 -26.35 -0.67
CA GLY A 274 -6.92 -27.29 -0.91
C GLY A 274 -5.57 -26.83 -0.36
N PRO A 275 -4.59 -27.74 -0.34
CA PRO A 275 -3.38 -27.61 0.48
C PRO A 275 -2.31 -26.69 -0.10
N LYS A 276 -2.45 -26.20 -1.34
CA LYS A 276 -1.46 -25.30 -1.95
C LYS A 276 -1.35 -24.02 -1.11
N PRO A 277 -0.15 -23.58 -0.69
CA PRO A 277 0.04 -22.34 0.04
C PRO A 277 -0.48 -21.11 -0.71
N LYS A 278 -1.10 -20.18 0.03
CA LYS A 278 -1.73 -18.99 -0.56
C LYS A 278 -1.22 -17.69 0.06
N ILE A 279 -1.14 -16.66 -0.77
CA ILE A 279 -0.87 -15.28 -0.36
C ILE A 279 -2.07 -14.43 -0.78
N LEU A 280 -2.76 -13.83 0.19
CA LEU A 280 -3.84 -12.88 -0.08
C LEU A 280 -3.25 -11.49 -0.38
N ILE A 281 -3.74 -10.84 -1.43
CA ILE A 281 -3.54 -9.42 -1.72
C ILE A 281 -4.91 -8.74 -1.62
N THR A 282 -5.05 -7.76 -0.73
CA THR A 282 -6.32 -7.10 -0.40
C THR A 282 -6.20 -5.58 -0.45
N GLY A 283 -7.29 -4.89 -0.78
CA GLY A 283 -7.31 -3.43 -0.79
C GLY A 283 -7.01 -2.82 0.59
N SER A 284 -7.63 -3.36 1.64
CA SER A 284 -7.40 -2.95 3.03
C SER A 284 -6.80 -4.08 3.87
N PRO A 285 -5.88 -3.78 4.80
CA PRO A 285 -5.20 -4.79 5.63
C PRO A 285 -6.12 -5.33 6.72
N LEU A 286 -5.99 -6.63 7.02
CA LEU A 286 -6.79 -7.30 8.06
C LEU A 286 -6.28 -7.00 9.47
N TYR A 287 -4.97 -6.75 9.64
CA TYR A 287 -4.37 -6.26 10.87
C TYR A 287 -3.61 -4.98 10.58
N VAL A 288 -3.94 -3.91 11.30
CA VAL A 288 -3.29 -2.61 11.14
C VAL A 288 -3.42 -1.79 12.39
N ASP A 289 -2.42 -0.96 12.67
CA ASP A 289 -2.37 -0.05 13.81
C ASP A 289 -2.63 -0.73 15.17
N GLY A 290 -2.22 -2.00 15.30
CA GLY A 290 -2.41 -2.82 16.51
C GLY A 290 -3.85 -3.31 16.72
N GLU A 291 -4.70 -3.24 15.69
CA GLU A 291 -6.11 -3.63 15.73
C GLU A 291 -6.42 -4.67 14.64
N HIS A 292 -7.46 -5.48 14.87
CA HIS A 292 -7.98 -6.47 13.93
C HIS A 292 -9.20 -5.90 13.20
N HIS A 293 -9.13 -5.83 11.87
CA HIS A 293 -10.15 -5.27 10.98
C HIS A 293 -10.54 -6.29 9.90
N PRO A 294 -11.30 -7.33 10.26
CA PRO A 294 -11.68 -8.35 9.30
C PRO A 294 -12.60 -7.77 8.22
N CYS A 295 -12.32 -8.05 6.94
CA CYS A 295 -13.15 -7.61 5.81
C CYS A 295 -14.44 -8.43 5.74
N ALA A 296 -15.60 -7.78 5.78
CA ALA A 296 -16.90 -8.44 5.80
C ALA A 296 -17.30 -8.97 4.40
N ILE A 297 -17.96 -10.13 4.40
CA ILE A 297 -18.51 -10.77 3.20
C ILE A 297 -20.04 -10.66 3.24
N GLU A 298 -20.65 -10.11 2.19
CA GLU A 298 -22.11 -10.13 2.04
C GLU A 298 -22.63 -11.58 2.02
N GLY A 299 -23.67 -11.85 2.81
CA GLY A 299 -24.17 -13.22 3.04
C GLY A 299 -23.54 -13.92 4.24
N GLY A 300 -22.52 -13.33 4.88
CA GLY A 300 -22.02 -13.74 6.19
C GLY A 300 -20.54 -14.17 6.19
N GLY A 301 -19.93 -14.03 7.39
CA GLY A 301 -18.51 -14.30 7.64
C GLY A 301 -17.60 -13.17 7.20
N PHE A 302 -16.30 -13.41 7.34
CA PHE A 302 -15.23 -12.49 7.01
C PHE A 302 -14.18 -13.14 6.12
N VAL A 303 -13.45 -12.31 5.37
CA VAL A 303 -12.27 -12.75 4.61
C VAL A 303 -11.25 -13.40 5.53
N ASP A 304 -11.07 -12.89 6.75
CA ASP A 304 -10.12 -13.47 7.71
C ASP A 304 -10.52 -14.88 8.17
N ASP A 305 -11.81 -15.21 8.18
CA ASP A 305 -12.27 -16.58 8.48
C ASP A 305 -11.73 -17.56 7.42
N ILE A 306 -11.71 -17.13 6.14
CA ILE A 306 -11.18 -17.92 5.03
C ILE A 306 -9.65 -18.02 5.11
N VAL A 307 -8.96 -16.92 5.41
CA VAL A 307 -7.50 -16.90 5.55
C VAL A 307 -7.03 -17.81 6.69
N ARG A 308 -7.79 -17.83 7.78
CA ARG A 308 -7.44 -18.58 8.99
C ARG A 308 -7.82 -20.05 8.94
N ASP A 309 -8.70 -20.43 8.02
CA ASP A 309 -9.10 -21.82 7.85
C ASP A 309 -7.88 -22.70 7.48
N PRO A 310 -7.57 -23.75 8.25
CA PRO A 310 -6.46 -24.65 7.94
C PRO A 310 -6.62 -25.35 6.59
N GLU A 311 -7.85 -25.57 6.10
CA GLU A 311 -8.09 -26.19 4.79
C GLU A 311 -7.72 -25.28 3.60
N HIS A 312 -7.51 -23.98 3.86
CA HIS A 312 -7.18 -23.00 2.83
C HIS A 312 -5.70 -22.64 2.76
N HIS A 313 -4.91 -22.97 3.78
CA HIS A 313 -3.44 -22.82 3.79
C HIS A 313 -2.89 -21.44 3.35
N TYR A 314 -3.47 -20.33 3.83
CA TYR A 314 -2.92 -18.99 3.57
C TYR A 314 -1.73 -18.67 4.47
N VAL A 315 -0.54 -18.50 3.91
CA VAL A 315 0.70 -18.20 4.66
C VAL A 315 0.94 -16.71 4.88
N ALA A 316 0.30 -15.85 4.08
CA ALA A 316 0.36 -14.41 4.24
C ALA A 316 -0.90 -13.69 3.73
N ALA A 317 -1.17 -12.52 4.29
CA ALA A 317 -2.18 -11.57 3.81
C ALA A 317 -1.59 -10.16 3.78
N ILE A 318 -1.52 -9.57 2.59
CA ILE A 318 -0.87 -8.29 2.31
C ILE A 318 -1.92 -7.26 1.89
N GLY A 319 -2.03 -6.15 2.61
CA GLY A 319 -2.98 -5.08 2.33
C GLY A 319 -2.34 -3.72 2.04
N GLY A 320 -2.95 -2.94 1.14
CA GLY A 320 -2.62 -1.53 0.86
C GLY A 320 -3.34 -0.55 1.77
N ASP A 321 -3.79 0.60 1.25
CA ASP A 321 -4.62 1.65 1.87
C ASP A 321 -3.96 2.41 3.05
N ILE A 322 -3.02 1.78 3.75
CA ILE A 322 -2.28 2.37 4.85
C ILE A 322 -0.82 2.59 4.42
N HIS A 323 -0.50 3.86 4.15
CA HIS A 323 0.76 4.33 3.57
C HIS A 323 1.98 4.28 4.50
N ASN A 324 2.25 3.10 5.02
CA ASN A 324 3.46 2.68 5.72
C ASN A 324 3.61 1.16 5.57
N TYR A 325 4.61 0.59 6.24
CA TYR A 325 4.78 -0.85 6.37
C TYR A 325 4.49 -1.29 7.80
N GLN A 326 3.81 -2.43 7.95
CA GLN A 326 3.60 -3.11 9.23
C GLN A 326 3.61 -4.62 9.03
N ARG A 327 4.08 -5.39 10.01
CA ARG A 327 3.99 -6.85 9.99
C ARG A 327 3.57 -7.42 11.33
N TYR A 328 2.60 -8.33 11.27
CA TYR A 328 2.02 -9.07 12.39
C TYR A 328 2.10 -10.58 12.08
N PRO A 329 3.07 -11.31 12.64
CA PRO A 329 3.13 -12.77 12.52
C PRO A 329 2.16 -13.41 13.52
N VAL A 330 0.95 -13.75 13.06
CA VAL A 330 -0.12 -14.26 13.92
C VAL A 330 -0.11 -15.79 13.92
N ASP A 331 -0.14 -16.39 15.10
CA ASP A 331 -0.38 -17.83 15.24
C ASP A 331 -1.85 -18.15 14.97
N VAL A 332 -2.06 -19.03 14.00
CA VAL A 332 -3.38 -19.54 13.61
C VAL A 332 -3.31 -21.06 13.70
N ALA A 333 -3.77 -21.58 14.84
CA ALA A 333 -3.80 -23.01 15.13
C ALA A 333 -2.42 -23.70 14.94
N GLY A 334 -1.33 -23.07 15.41
CA GLY A 334 0.03 -23.60 15.32
C GLY A 334 0.76 -23.29 14.01
N ARG A 335 0.11 -22.61 13.07
CA ARG A 335 0.72 -22.11 11.82
C ARG A 335 0.83 -20.59 11.86
N THR A 336 1.97 -20.04 11.50
CA THR A 336 2.14 -18.58 11.47
C THR A 336 1.65 -18.00 10.14
N VAL A 337 0.68 -17.09 10.19
CA VAL A 337 0.26 -16.27 9.04
C VAL A 337 0.89 -14.89 9.14
N GLN A 338 1.60 -14.45 8.09
CA GLN A 338 2.16 -13.09 8.03
C GLN A 338 1.09 -12.10 7.55
N TYR A 339 0.53 -11.31 8.45
CA TYR A 339 -0.31 -10.17 8.07
C TYR A 339 0.56 -8.94 7.86
N VAL A 340 0.52 -8.37 6.66
CA VAL A 340 1.42 -7.30 6.22
C VAL A 340 0.63 -6.12 5.71
N VAL A 341 0.97 -4.93 6.17
CA VAL A 341 0.56 -3.65 5.58
C VAL A 341 1.67 -3.21 4.64
N ALA A 342 1.35 -2.91 3.39
CA ALA A 342 2.31 -2.63 2.32
C ALA A 342 1.91 -1.44 1.44
N GLY A 343 1.34 -0.39 2.04
CA GLY A 343 0.84 0.79 1.32
C GLY A 343 1.87 1.89 1.05
N GLY A 344 3.14 1.65 1.35
CA GLY A 344 4.18 2.68 1.27
C GLY A 344 4.66 3.04 -0.13
N GLY A 345 3.95 2.72 -1.21
CA GLY A 345 4.48 2.74 -2.58
C GLY A 345 4.44 4.08 -3.32
N GLY A 346 3.79 5.10 -2.77
CA GLY A 346 3.85 6.45 -3.35
C GLY A 346 3.12 7.52 -2.57
N ALA A 347 1.86 7.26 -2.20
CA ALA A 347 0.97 8.21 -1.55
C ALA A 347 1.54 8.75 -0.22
N PHE A 348 1.10 9.93 0.21
CA PHE A 348 1.52 10.56 1.48
C PHE A 348 1.60 9.57 2.66
N MET A 349 2.60 9.69 3.54
CA MET A 349 2.80 8.71 4.62
C MET A 349 1.64 8.71 5.66
N HIS A 350 1.28 7.54 6.19
CA HIS A 350 0.45 7.39 7.39
C HIS A 350 1.32 7.21 8.66
N ALA A 351 0.91 7.84 9.76
CA ALA A 351 1.73 8.02 10.95
C ALA A 351 1.91 6.76 11.83
N THR A 352 3.03 6.03 11.69
CA THR A 352 3.34 4.87 12.56
C THR A 352 3.51 5.25 14.03
N HIS A 353 3.90 6.49 14.36
CA HIS A 353 4.02 6.95 15.75
C HIS A 353 2.70 7.01 16.52
N THR A 354 1.57 6.89 15.83
CA THR A 354 0.24 6.86 16.44
C THR A 354 -0.21 5.45 16.81
N ILE A 355 0.48 4.42 16.30
CA ILE A 355 0.24 3.01 16.61
C ILE A 355 0.46 2.81 18.11
N PRO A 356 -0.53 2.26 18.85
CA PRO A 356 -0.39 1.98 20.26
C PRO A 356 0.64 0.86 20.52
N ARG A 357 0.85 0.54 21.79
CA ARG A 357 1.63 -0.66 22.12
C ARG A 357 0.90 -1.88 21.55
N VAL A 358 1.58 -2.66 20.71
CA VAL A 358 1.00 -3.82 20.02
C VAL A 358 0.87 -4.99 20.98
N SER A 359 -0.34 -5.53 21.04
CA SER A 359 -0.74 -6.69 21.83
C SER A 359 -2.05 -7.24 21.25
N VAL A 360 -2.00 -7.74 20.01
CA VAL A 360 -3.18 -8.18 19.25
C VAL A 360 -2.95 -9.58 18.68
N ALA A 361 -3.95 -10.47 18.80
CA ALA A 361 -3.87 -11.85 18.30
C ALA A 361 -2.58 -12.60 18.71
N GLY A 362 -2.12 -12.40 19.95
CA GLY A 362 -0.88 -13.00 20.47
C GLY A 362 0.42 -12.30 20.02
N VAL A 363 0.37 -11.37 19.07
CA VAL A 363 1.52 -10.59 18.60
C VAL A 363 1.85 -9.47 19.58
N THR A 364 3.11 -9.35 19.95
CA THR A 364 3.62 -8.30 20.84
C THR A 364 4.62 -7.39 20.12
N GLU A 365 5.16 -6.39 20.82
CA GLU A 365 6.22 -5.51 20.31
C GLU A 365 7.50 -6.25 19.90
N ARG A 366 7.75 -7.45 20.45
CA ARG A 366 8.92 -8.25 20.09
C ARG A 366 8.84 -8.74 18.64
N GLU A 367 7.66 -9.15 18.20
CA GLU A 367 7.42 -9.67 16.86
C GLU A 367 7.01 -8.59 15.86
N PHE A 368 6.32 -7.55 16.32
CA PHE A 368 5.84 -6.46 15.48
C PHE A 368 6.98 -5.73 14.76
N ARG A 369 6.78 -5.43 13.48
CA ARG A 369 7.68 -4.61 12.67
C ARG A 369 6.89 -3.51 11.98
N CYS A 370 7.49 -2.33 11.83
CA CYS A 370 6.94 -1.26 11.01
C CYS A 370 8.04 -0.43 10.37
N TYR A 371 7.71 0.20 9.24
CA TYR A 371 8.54 1.20 8.59
C TYR A 371 7.64 2.37 8.11
N PRO A 372 7.99 3.63 8.40
CA PRO A 372 9.13 4.04 9.23
C PRO A 372 8.98 3.63 10.69
N LEU A 373 10.10 3.57 11.41
CA LEU A 373 10.09 3.42 12.86
C LEU A 373 9.23 4.53 13.49
N ARG A 374 8.54 4.20 14.57
CA ARG A 374 7.64 5.14 15.27
C ARG A 374 8.37 6.44 15.67
N GLY A 375 9.65 6.39 16.04
CA GLY A 375 10.46 7.59 16.29
C GLY A 375 10.69 8.46 15.05
N ASP A 376 11.05 7.83 13.93
CA ASP A 376 11.28 8.50 12.63
C ASP A 376 10.00 9.14 12.11
N SER A 377 8.87 8.44 12.22
CA SER A 377 7.55 8.99 11.89
C SER A 377 7.23 10.25 12.69
N LEU A 378 7.43 10.23 14.02
CA LEU A 378 7.17 11.41 14.84
C LEU A 378 8.12 12.57 14.47
N SER A 379 9.40 12.30 14.23
CA SER A 379 10.38 13.31 13.78
C SER A 379 9.93 13.95 12.47
N PHE A 380 9.51 13.14 11.49
CA PHE A 380 8.98 13.61 10.20
C PHE A 380 7.78 14.54 10.37
N TYR A 381 6.74 14.09 11.08
CA TYR A 381 5.54 14.91 11.28
C TYR A 381 5.83 16.16 12.11
N SER A 382 6.75 16.10 13.07
CA SER A 382 7.16 17.28 13.84
C SER A 382 7.78 18.36 12.95
N ARG A 383 8.63 17.98 11.99
CA ARG A 383 9.24 18.89 11.01
C ARG A 383 8.18 19.41 10.04
N LEU A 384 7.26 18.55 9.59
CA LEU A 384 6.15 18.90 8.70
C LEU A 384 5.26 19.98 9.33
N TYR A 385 4.75 19.75 10.55
CA TYR A 385 3.93 20.73 11.26
C TYR A 385 4.71 21.99 11.65
N GLY A 386 6.00 21.85 11.99
CA GLY A 386 6.87 22.99 12.25
C GLY A 386 7.00 23.93 11.05
N ARG A 387 7.09 23.39 9.82
CA ARG A 387 7.08 24.19 8.58
C ARG A 387 5.69 24.78 8.32
N ARG A 388 4.65 23.94 8.36
CA ARG A 388 3.27 24.33 8.07
C ARG A 388 2.76 25.47 8.95
N MET A 389 3.05 25.39 10.25
CA MET A 389 2.64 26.40 11.24
C MET A 389 3.66 27.55 11.38
N ARG A 390 4.76 27.55 10.62
CA ARG A 390 5.88 28.51 10.75
C ARG A 390 6.49 28.55 12.17
N LEU A 391 6.41 27.44 12.90
CA LEU A 391 6.87 27.28 14.29
C LEU A 391 7.96 26.20 14.41
N ARG A 392 8.96 26.23 13.52
CA ARG A 392 10.00 25.19 13.41
C ARG A 392 10.74 24.96 14.74
N ARG A 393 11.10 26.04 15.45
CA ARG A 393 11.80 25.96 16.76
C ARG A 393 10.98 25.26 17.83
N PHE A 394 9.65 25.35 17.74
CA PHE A 394 8.76 24.74 18.73
C PHE A 394 8.43 23.29 18.38
N PHE A 395 8.11 22.97 17.12
CA PHE A 395 7.68 21.61 16.75
C PHE A 395 8.82 20.63 16.48
N THR A 396 9.93 21.04 15.87
CA THR A 396 10.94 20.10 15.36
C THR A 396 11.56 19.25 16.45
N LEU A 397 11.33 17.95 16.42
CA LEU A 397 12.05 16.97 17.22
C LEU A 397 13.17 16.37 16.38
N THR A 398 14.31 16.06 17.02
CA THR A 398 15.28 15.16 16.41
C THR A 398 14.74 13.72 16.41
N GLU A 399 15.31 12.87 15.57
CA GLU A 399 15.05 11.43 15.56
C GLU A 399 15.29 10.78 16.93
N ASP A 400 16.33 11.21 17.64
CA ASP A 400 16.65 10.77 18.99
C ASP A 400 15.60 11.21 20.02
N GLU A 401 15.23 12.49 20.02
CA GLU A 401 14.19 13.03 20.92
C GLU A 401 12.85 12.34 20.68
N ALA A 402 12.50 12.14 19.40
CA ALA A 402 11.26 11.52 18.97
C ALA A 402 11.22 10.03 19.35
N THR A 403 12.32 9.31 19.16
CA THR A 403 12.44 7.90 19.53
C THR A 403 12.34 7.73 21.05
N ALA A 404 13.09 8.54 21.81
CA ALA A 404 13.08 8.47 23.28
C ALA A 404 11.67 8.71 23.86
N VAL A 405 10.95 9.73 23.38
CA VAL A 405 9.60 10.03 23.90
C VAL A 405 8.56 8.99 23.49
N VAL A 406 8.70 8.37 22.32
CA VAL A 406 7.83 7.25 21.91
C VAL A 406 8.07 6.02 22.79
N ALA A 407 9.34 5.67 23.01
CA ALA A 407 9.73 4.56 23.88
C ALA A 407 9.21 4.76 25.32
N GLU A 408 9.39 5.96 25.90
CA GLU A 408 8.85 6.30 27.24
C GLU A 408 7.33 6.12 27.30
N ARG A 409 6.61 6.64 26.31
CA ARG A 409 5.13 6.64 26.30
C ARG A 409 4.55 5.24 26.16
N LEU A 410 5.13 4.43 25.28
CA LEU A 410 4.64 3.09 25.00
C LEU A 410 5.20 2.06 26.00
N GLY A 411 6.33 2.34 26.65
CA GLY A 411 7.03 1.39 27.51
C GLY A 411 7.58 0.22 26.71
N ILE A 412 8.30 0.52 25.63
CA ILE A 412 8.83 -0.45 24.66
C ILE A 412 10.32 -0.21 24.44
N GLU A 413 11.03 -1.25 24.01
CA GLU A 413 12.35 -1.09 23.41
C GLU A 413 12.18 -0.60 21.96
N PRO A 414 12.76 0.55 21.58
CA PRO A 414 12.63 1.06 20.23
C PRO A 414 13.50 0.25 19.25
N GLY A 415 13.05 0.16 17.99
CA GLY A 415 13.79 -0.56 16.95
C GLY A 415 15.17 0.02 16.59
N ARG A 416 15.40 1.30 16.92
CA ARG A 416 16.72 1.95 16.94
C ARG A 416 16.86 2.67 18.28
N ALA A 417 17.94 2.43 19.02
CA ALA A 417 18.15 3.10 20.29
C ALA A 417 18.42 4.61 20.07
N PRO A 418 17.84 5.51 20.88
CA PRO A 418 18.18 6.93 20.80
C PRO A 418 19.64 7.15 21.25
N GLY A 419 20.32 8.11 20.65
CA GLY A 419 21.68 8.49 21.05
C GLY A 419 21.77 8.90 22.53
N ALA A 420 22.94 8.71 23.14
CA ALA A 420 23.17 8.93 24.58
C ALA A 420 22.83 10.36 25.07
N GLY A 421 22.82 11.34 24.17
CA GLY A 421 22.46 12.73 24.45
C GLY A 421 20.96 13.03 24.42
N ALA A 422 20.10 12.06 24.06
CA ALA A 422 18.67 12.28 23.90
C ALA A 422 18.00 12.63 25.24
N ARG A 423 17.34 13.80 25.31
CA ARG A 423 16.64 14.26 26.52
C ARG A 423 15.15 14.42 26.28
N ILE A 424 14.33 13.80 27.12
CA ILE A 424 12.87 13.96 27.09
C ILE A 424 12.47 15.19 27.91
N THR A 425 12.33 16.32 27.24
CA THR A 425 11.93 17.59 27.86
C THR A 425 10.40 17.73 27.95
N ARG A 426 9.92 18.76 28.68
CA ARG A 426 8.49 19.13 28.67
C ARG A 426 7.99 19.47 27.26
N ARG A 427 8.82 20.15 26.45
CA ARG A 427 8.54 20.45 25.05
C ARG A 427 8.38 19.16 24.22
N THR A 428 9.31 18.22 24.37
CA THR A 428 9.27 16.92 23.70
C THR A 428 7.95 16.19 23.99
N ARG A 429 7.55 16.10 25.27
CA ARG A 429 6.26 15.50 25.66
C ARG A 429 5.04 16.27 25.16
N LEU A 430 5.10 17.59 25.10
CA LEU A 430 4.01 18.42 24.59
C LEU A 430 3.81 18.19 23.08
N VAL A 431 4.87 18.30 22.28
CA VAL A 431 4.83 18.08 20.83
C VAL A 431 4.36 16.66 20.51
N ALA A 432 4.93 15.64 21.16
CA ALA A 432 4.50 14.25 21.01
C ALA A 432 3.00 14.06 21.36
N GLY A 433 2.51 14.80 22.37
CA GLY A 433 1.10 14.78 22.76
C GLY A 433 0.18 15.47 21.75
N LEU A 434 0.62 16.59 21.17
CA LEU A 434 -0.11 17.28 20.11
C LEU A 434 -0.18 16.42 18.85
N LEU A 435 0.93 15.78 18.46
CA LEU A 435 1.01 14.91 17.29
C LEU A 435 0.49 13.49 17.56
N GLY A 436 -0.30 13.29 18.61
CA GLY A 436 -1.07 12.05 18.77
C GLY A 436 -0.27 10.77 18.95
N THR A 437 0.98 10.84 19.43
CA THR A 437 1.76 9.63 19.75
C THR A 437 0.93 8.65 20.57
N GLY A 438 1.04 7.36 20.24
CA GLY A 438 0.33 6.28 20.91
C GLY A 438 0.41 6.43 22.44
N SER A 439 -0.72 6.21 23.11
CA SER A 439 -0.84 6.32 24.56
C SER A 439 -1.20 4.95 25.14
N ARG A 440 -0.78 4.67 26.38
CA ARG A 440 -1.36 3.55 27.14
C ARG A 440 -2.89 3.70 27.20
N PRO A 441 -3.67 2.59 27.21
CA PRO A 441 -5.14 2.60 27.09
C PRO A 441 -5.84 3.56 28.07
N GLU A 442 -5.24 3.79 29.24
CA GLU A 442 -5.86 4.50 30.37
C GLU A 442 -5.82 6.04 30.33
N ARG A 443 -5.17 6.68 29.35
CA ARG A 443 -5.07 8.17 29.31
C ARG A 443 -5.26 8.76 27.90
N ARG A 444 -6.51 9.02 27.51
CA ARG A 444 -6.84 9.81 26.31
C ARG A 444 -6.79 11.32 26.61
N ARG A 445 -5.95 12.08 25.90
CA ARG A 445 -5.95 13.56 25.91
C ARG A 445 -7.08 14.13 25.05
N ARG A 446 -7.69 15.24 25.50
CA ARG A 446 -8.84 15.94 24.86
C ARG A 446 -8.53 16.69 23.55
N PHE A 447 -7.28 17.08 23.29
CA PHE A 447 -6.88 17.79 22.06
C PHE A 447 -5.68 17.12 21.37
N ARG A 448 -5.81 16.81 20.08
CA ARG A 448 -4.78 16.21 19.21
C ARG A 448 -4.81 16.89 17.83
N LEU A 449 -3.64 17.10 17.24
CA LEU A 449 -3.51 17.49 15.84
C LEU A 449 -3.88 16.31 14.93
N PRO A 450 -4.38 16.57 13.71
CA PRO A 450 -4.88 15.56 12.81
C PRO A 450 -3.75 14.70 12.21
N VAL A 451 -3.43 13.57 12.84
CA VAL A 451 -2.39 12.60 12.39
C VAL A 451 -2.93 11.20 12.07
N ARG A 452 -4.20 10.93 12.38
CA ARG A 452 -4.89 9.65 12.11
C ARG A 452 -5.59 9.68 10.75
N LYS A 453 -5.66 8.54 10.04
CA LYS A 453 -6.27 8.34 8.71
C LYS A 453 -7.45 9.27 8.37
N ILE A 454 -8.53 9.22 9.15
CA ILE A 454 -9.75 10.03 8.95
C ILE A 454 -9.43 11.53 8.89
N TYR A 455 -8.52 11.99 9.74
CA TYR A 455 -8.10 13.37 9.78
C TYR A 455 -6.94 13.68 8.84
N THR A 456 -6.13 12.70 8.44
CA THR A 456 -5.06 12.88 7.44
C THR A 456 -5.66 13.09 6.04
N GLN A 457 -6.82 12.49 5.72
CA GLN A 457 -7.57 12.81 4.49
C GLN A 457 -8.16 14.23 4.53
N LEU A 458 -8.74 14.65 5.67
CA LEU A 458 -9.33 15.99 5.87
C LEU A 458 -8.28 17.10 6.06
N PHE A 459 -7.08 16.75 6.52
CA PHE A 459 -5.98 17.66 6.81
C PHE A 459 -4.66 17.07 6.28
N SER A 460 -4.65 16.62 5.03
CA SER A 460 -3.46 16.63 4.19
C SER A 460 -3.55 17.86 3.29
N PRO A 461 -3.29 19.09 3.80
CA PRO A 461 -3.21 20.23 2.94
C PRO A 461 -1.72 20.31 2.57
N SER A 462 -1.41 20.26 1.28
CA SER A 462 -0.17 20.83 0.77
C SER A 462 1.15 20.30 1.38
N SER A 463 1.28 19.02 1.79
CA SER A 463 2.54 18.53 2.40
C SER A 463 3.64 18.15 1.41
N THR A 464 3.41 18.22 0.09
CA THR A 464 4.44 18.08 -0.94
C THR A 464 5.32 19.33 -1.08
N THR A 465 5.85 19.81 0.04
CA THR A 465 7.22 20.37 0.07
C THR A 465 8.12 19.28 0.63
N TYR A 466 8.20 18.16 -0.08
CA TYR A 466 9.02 17.05 0.34
C TYR A 466 10.46 17.30 -0.10
N SER A 467 11.31 17.62 0.87
CA SER A 467 12.66 17.10 0.82
C SER A 467 12.63 15.70 1.46
N PRO A 468 13.38 14.74 0.91
CA PRO A 468 13.71 13.48 1.58
C PRO A 468 14.04 13.65 3.08
N PRO A 469 13.79 12.63 3.92
CA PRO A 469 13.29 11.31 3.55
C PRO A 469 11.77 11.24 3.34
N PHE A 470 11.33 10.50 2.32
CA PHE A 470 9.91 10.27 2.02
C PHE A 470 9.27 9.12 2.82
N PHE A 471 10.09 8.18 3.32
CA PHE A 471 9.64 6.97 3.99
C PHE A 471 8.65 6.13 3.16
N LYS A 472 9.02 5.87 1.91
CA LYS A 472 8.31 4.94 1.02
C LYS A 472 8.91 3.54 1.12
N CYS A 473 8.17 2.54 0.72
CA CYS A 473 8.66 1.17 0.65
C CYS A 473 7.99 0.35 -0.44
N PHE A 474 8.61 -0.77 -0.78
CA PHE A 474 8.09 -1.80 -1.67
C PHE A 474 8.60 -3.16 -1.21
N LEU A 475 7.94 -4.24 -1.63
CA LEU A 475 8.28 -5.60 -1.23
C LEU A 475 8.84 -6.40 -2.40
N ARG A 476 9.75 -7.32 -2.08
CA ARG A 476 10.13 -8.44 -2.96
C ARG A 476 9.84 -9.73 -2.21
N LEU A 477 9.22 -10.68 -2.92
CA LEU A 477 9.05 -12.04 -2.44
C LEU A 477 9.87 -12.97 -3.34
N ASP A 478 10.77 -13.74 -2.73
CA ASP A 478 11.51 -14.81 -3.40
C ASP A 478 10.91 -16.15 -2.96
N VAL A 479 10.41 -16.92 -3.92
CA VAL A 479 9.63 -18.13 -3.67
C VAL A 479 10.40 -19.34 -4.18
N SER A 480 10.49 -20.36 -3.34
CA SER A 480 10.93 -21.72 -3.68
C SER A 480 9.82 -22.72 -3.36
N ALA A 481 10.09 -24.02 -3.53
CA ALA A 481 9.13 -25.07 -3.20
C ALA A 481 8.77 -25.13 -1.71
N ASP A 482 9.70 -24.74 -0.84
CA ASP A 482 9.68 -24.91 0.61
C ASP A 482 9.45 -23.61 1.39
N ALA A 483 9.76 -22.46 0.80
CA ALA A 483 9.65 -21.18 1.50
C ALA A 483 9.36 -20.00 0.57
N ALA A 484 8.74 -18.96 1.14
CA ALA A 484 8.67 -17.63 0.56
C ALA A 484 9.41 -16.63 1.47
N ARG A 485 10.47 -16.00 0.96
CA ARG A 485 11.20 -14.94 1.65
C ARG A 485 10.63 -13.58 1.27
N LEU A 486 10.02 -12.91 2.23
CA LEU A 486 9.48 -11.55 2.08
C LEU A 486 10.48 -10.53 2.60
N ARG A 487 10.82 -9.55 1.77
CA ARG A 487 11.69 -8.42 2.11
C ARG A 487 10.99 -7.09 1.88
N CYS A 488 11.06 -6.19 2.85
CA CYS A 488 10.60 -4.80 2.72
C CYS A 488 11.79 -3.89 2.46
N PHE A 489 11.79 -3.18 1.34
CA PHE A 489 12.85 -2.25 0.96
C PHE A 489 12.40 -0.80 1.17
N ALA A 490 13.29 0.04 1.70
CA ALA A 490 13.07 1.46 1.83
C ALA A 490 13.35 2.23 0.54
N ALA A 491 12.52 3.26 0.30
CA ALA A 491 12.72 4.29 -0.70
C ALA A 491 12.64 5.66 -0.01
N THR A 492 13.81 6.22 0.31
CA THR A 492 13.92 7.48 1.07
C THR A 492 13.92 8.70 0.17
N GLY A 493 14.26 8.56 -1.12
CA GLY A 493 14.51 9.67 -2.06
C GLY A 493 15.94 10.20 -2.03
N ASN A 494 16.84 9.58 -1.28
CA ASN A 494 18.26 9.89 -1.28
C ASN A 494 19.00 8.99 -2.28
N ARG A 495 20.03 9.54 -2.94
CA ARG A 495 20.76 8.85 -4.01
C ARG A 495 21.43 7.56 -3.58
N ALA A 496 22.03 7.53 -2.39
CA ALA A 496 22.71 6.34 -1.88
C ALA A 496 21.72 5.17 -1.71
N GLN A 497 20.54 5.43 -1.17
CA GLN A 497 19.48 4.44 -0.98
C GLN A 497 18.75 4.06 -2.27
N GLU A 498 18.73 4.90 -3.31
CA GLU A 498 18.29 4.45 -4.63
C GLU A 498 19.26 3.41 -5.22
N LEU A 499 20.57 3.66 -5.06
CA LEU A 499 21.61 2.79 -5.57
C LEU A 499 21.71 1.50 -4.77
N ASP A 500 21.46 1.54 -3.46
CA ASP A 500 21.45 0.36 -2.60
C ASP A 500 20.27 0.43 -1.61
N PRO A 501 19.06 0.03 -2.05
CA PRO A 501 17.84 0.10 -1.24
C PRO A 501 17.98 -0.67 0.09
N PRO A 502 17.86 0.00 1.25
CA PRO A 502 17.95 -0.67 2.55
C PRO A 502 16.82 -1.69 2.75
N VAL A 503 17.13 -2.82 3.37
CA VAL A 503 16.13 -3.82 3.79
C VAL A 503 15.67 -3.48 5.22
N GLU A 504 14.41 -3.10 5.37
CA GLU A 504 13.83 -2.64 6.63
C GLU A 504 13.21 -3.76 7.48
N ASP A 505 12.81 -4.84 6.81
CA ASP A 505 12.35 -6.08 7.42
C ASP A 505 12.54 -7.25 6.45
N GLU A 506 12.82 -8.41 7.01
CA GLU A 506 12.97 -9.67 6.28
C GLU A 506 12.35 -10.81 7.10
N VAL A 507 11.58 -11.66 6.44
CA VAL A 507 11.03 -12.88 7.03
C VAL A 507 11.03 -14.01 6.00
N THR A 508 11.39 -15.21 6.46
CA THR A 508 11.21 -16.45 5.68
C THR A 508 9.94 -17.13 6.17
N ILE A 509 9.04 -17.41 5.23
CA ILE A 509 7.72 -18.00 5.47
C ILE A 509 7.76 -19.44 4.96
N PRO A 510 7.64 -20.45 5.82
CA PRO A 510 7.53 -21.84 5.38
C PRO A 510 6.26 -22.05 4.53
N LEU A 511 6.35 -22.94 3.55
CA LEU A 511 5.26 -23.28 2.62
C LEU A 511 4.75 -24.72 2.79
N ASP A 512 5.25 -25.45 3.79
CA ASP A 512 4.90 -26.84 4.09
C ASP A 512 3.57 -27.02 4.84
#